data_AF-A0A9W5W6N4-F1
#
_entry.id   AF-A0A9W5W6N4-F1
#
_cell.length_a   1.000
_cell.length_b   1.000
_cell.length_c   1.000
_cell.angle_alpha   90.00
_cell.angle_beta   90.00
_cell.angle_gamma   90.00
#
_symmetry.space_group_name_H-M   'P 1'
#
loop_
_entity.id
_entity.type
_entity.pdbx_description
1 polymer ?
#
loop_
_entity_poly.entity_id
_entity_poly.type
_entity_poly.pdbx_seq_one_letter_code
_entity_poly.pdbx_strand_id
1 'polypeptide(L)'
;MTDIWFTEKQTESYGITMKLKETYVREQTDFQDLAMVETEEWGTMLLLDGMVMTTDKDEFVYHEMVAHPALFTHPNPERVLVVGGGDGGVIREIMKHPKVKTAVLVDIDGKVIEYSKKYLPQIAGELDNPRVEVHVNDGFMHIHEHKNEYDVIMVDSTEPVGPAVNLFTRGFYQGIYDALKEDGMFVAQTDNPWFKADLIRDVNRDVKEVFPIVRNYWANVPTYPSGLWTFTMGSKKYDPLQVDEASIPEIDTKYYSPRLHKAAFVLPKFVEDLVK
;
A
#
# COMPACT_ATOMS: atom_id res chain seq x y z
N MET A 1 31.94 -7.83 15.20
CA MET A 1 30.78 -7.54 14.34
C MET A 1 31.32 -6.94 13.07
N THR A 2 31.11 -7.58 11.93
CA THR A 2 31.43 -7.04 10.61
C THR A 2 30.54 -5.81 10.35
N ASP A 3 31.15 -4.72 9.90
CA ASP A 3 30.47 -3.44 9.65
C ASP A 3 29.78 -3.50 8.27
N ILE A 4 28.68 -4.25 8.18
CA ILE A 4 27.93 -4.45 6.94
C ILE A 4 26.78 -3.44 6.91
N TRP A 5 26.73 -2.66 5.83
CA TRP A 5 25.70 -1.66 5.60
C TRP A 5 24.98 -1.96 4.28
N PHE A 6 23.66 -1.85 4.31
CA PHE A 6 22.83 -1.75 3.13
C PHE A 6 22.63 -0.28 2.79
N THR A 7 22.64 0.06 1.50
CA THR A 7 22.34 1.42 1.04
C THR A 7 21.34 1.33 -0.08
N GLU A 8 20.16 1.92 0.14
CA GLU A 8 19.17 2.15 -0.90
C GLU A 8 19.46 3.49 -1.57
N LYS A 9 19.72 3.47 -2.88
CA LYS A 9 19.86 4.69 -3.69
C LYS A 9 18.49 5.14 -4.18
N GLN A 10 17.79 5.89 -3.33
CA GLN A 10 16.44 6.42 -3.61
C GLN A 10 16.43 7.40 -4.80
N THR A 11 17.57 8.02 -5.10
CA THR A 11 17.84 8.70 -6.38
C THR A 11 19.29 8.41 -6.79
N GLU A 12 19.72 8.88 -7.96
CA GLU A 12 21.13 8.78 -8.38
C GLU A 12 22.10 9.47 -7.40
N SER A 13 21.63 10.47 -6.65
CA SER A 13 22.47 11.34 -5.80
C SER A 13 22.03 11.40 -4.32
N TYR A 14 21.01 10.63 -3.93
CA TYR A 14 20.47 10.60 -2.58
C TYR A 14 20.03 9.18 -2.22
N GLY A 15 20.14 8.83 -0.95
CA GLY A 15 19.75 7.52 -0.46
C GLY A 15 19.86 7.42 1.05
N ILE A 16 19.38 6.31 1.58
CA ILE A 16 19.46 5.97 3.00
C ILE A 16 20.39 4.77 3.19
N THR A 17 20.97 4.65 4.38
CA THR A 17 21.84 3.53 4.72
C THR A 17 21.47 2.95 6.07
N MET A 18 21.41 1.62 6.15
CA MET A 18 21.01 0.88 7.33
C MET A 18 22.06 -0.17 7.64
N LYS A 19 22.45 -0.24 8.90
CA LYS A 19 23.38 -1.24 9.39
C LYS A 19 22.69 -2.59 9.48
N LEU A 20 23.27 -3.59 8.82
CA LEU A 20 22.77 -4.96 8.84
C LEU A 20 23.38 -5.73 10.01
N LYS A 21 22.53 -6.50 10.69
CA LYS A 21 22.91 -7.51 11.67
C LYS A 21 23.10 -8.87 11.01
N GLU A 22 22.16 -9.28 10.16
CA GLU A 22 22.16 -10.58 9.48
C GLU A 22 21.37 -10.52 8.16
N THR A 23 21.66 -11.43 7.22
CA THR A 23 20.82 -11.69 6.05
C THR A 23 20.15 -13.06 6.22
N TYR A 24 18.82 -13.08 6.34
CA TYR A 24 18.07 -14.32 6.52
C TYR A 24 17.92 -15.12 5.24
N VAL A 25 17.60 -14.44 4.13
CA VAL A 25 17.53 -15.03 2.79
C VAL A 25 17.78 -13.96 1.74
N ARG A 26 18.41 -14.36 0.64
CA ARG A 26 18.43 -13.61 -0.61
C ARG A 26 18.18 -14.57 -1.76
N GLU A 27 17.25 -14.25 -2.64
CA GLU A 27 16.82 -15.09 -3.75
C GLU A 27 16.43 -14.22 -4.95
N GLN A 28 16.98 -14.52 -6.11
CA GLN A 28 16.45 -14.01 -7.38
C GLN A 28 15.24 -14.86 -7.75
N THR A 29 14.04 -14.31 -7.65
CA THR A 29 12.80 -14.96 -8.09
C THR A 29 12.61 -14.77 -9.60
N ASP A 30 11.56 -15.36 -10.15
CA ASP A 30 11.18 -15.13 -11.55
C ASP A 30 10.79 -13.66 -11.85
N PHE A 31 10.58 -12.84 -10.80
CA PHE A 31 10.11 -11.47 -10.89
C PHE A 31 11.14 -10.42 -10.43
N GLN A 32 11.94 -10.71 -9.38
CA GLN A 32 12.74 -9.69 -8.68
C GLN A 32 13.85 -10.27 -7.78
N ASP A 33 14.83 -9.47 -7.38
CA ASP A 33 15.81 -9.81 -6.32
C ASP A 33 15.18 -9.57 -4.95
N LEU A 34 14.82 -10.65 -4.26
CA LEU A 34 14.22 -10.62 -2.93
C LEU A 34 15.30 -10.82 -1.87
N ALA A 35 15.31 -9.98 -0.83
CA ALA A 35 16.10 -10.23 0.36
C ALA A 35 15.30 -9.95 1.65
N MET A 36 15.41 -10.87 2.61
CA MET A 36 15.02 -10.63 4.00
C MET A 36 16.29 -10.46 4.83
N VAL A 37 16.39 -9.32 5.51
CA VAL A 37 17.55 -8.96 6.33
C VAL A 37 17.11 -8.52 7.72
N GLU A 38 17.98 -8.68 8.71
CA GLU A 38 17.81 -8.07 10.02
C GLU A 38 18.70 -6.82 10.11
N THR A 39 18.11 -5.69 10.49
CA THR A 39 18.82 -4.44 10.72
C THR A 39 18.97 -4.16 12.22
N GLU A 40 19.98 -3.38 12.59
CA GLU A 40 20.22 -3.02 14.00
C GLU A 40 19.12 -2.09 14.55
N GLU A 41 18.56 -1.21 13.72
CA GLU A 41 17.66 -0.13 14.17
C GLU A 41 16.18 -0.39 13.84
N TRP A 42 15.89 -1.05 12.71
CA TRP A 42 14.55 -1.19 12.12
C TRP A 42 13.97 -2.60 12.22
N GLY A 43 14.71 -3.55 12.80
CA GLY A 43 14.31 -4.96 12.88
C GLY A 43 14.41 -5.68 11.55
N THR A 44 13.55 -6.67 11.33
CA THR A 44 13.50 -7.41 10.06
C THR A 44 12.99 -6.49 8.95
N MET A 45 13.61 -6.58 7.79
CA MET A 45 13.33 -5.74 6.63
C MET A 45 13.26 -6.59 5.36
N LEU A 46 12.21 -6.37 4.58
CA LEU A 46 12.06 -6.90 3.23
C LEU A 46 12.61 -5.90 2.22
N LEU A 47 13.46 -6.38 1.33
CA LEU A 47 13.99 -5.67 0.18
C LEU A 47 13.55 -6.38 -1.10
N LEU A 48 13.09 -5.61 -2.09
CA LEU A 48 12.81 -6.09 -3.45
C LEU A 48 13.56 -5.20 -4.45
N ASP A 49 14.38 -5.80 -5.31
CA ASP A 49 15.27 -5.11 -6.26
C ASP A 49 16.15 -4.03 -5.60
N GLY A 50 16.52 -4.26 -4.34
CA GLY A 50 17.33 -3.32 -3.54
C GLY A 50 16.58 -2.08 -3.04
N MET A 51 15.24 -2.05 -3.13
CA MET A 51 14.37 -1.03 -2.55
C MET A 51 13.75 -1.53 -1.24
N VAL A 52 13.49 -0.63 -0.30
CA VAL A 52 12.86 -0.98 0.98
C VAL A 52 11.35 -1.17 0.80
N MET A 53 10.85 -2.36 1.11
CA MET A 53 9.40 -2.61 1.08
C MET A 53 8.78 -2.37 2.44
N THR A 54 9.35 -2.95 3.50
CA THR A 54 8.78 -2.86 4.84
C THR A 54 9.82 -3.17 5.91
N THR A 55 9.63 -2.64 7.12
CA THR A 55 10.42 -2.98 8.31
C THR A 55 9.52 -3.23 9.52
N ASP A 56 9.91 -4.11 10.43
CA ASP A 56 9.17 -4.38 11.67
C ASP A 56 8.83 -3.10 12.47
N LYS A 57 9.66 -2.06 12.35
CA LYS A 57 9.57 -0.86 13.18
C LYS A 57 8.60 0.19 12.65
N ASP A 58 8.42 0.35 11.34
CA ASP A 58 7.62 1.44 10.77
C ASP A 58 6.54 1.04 9.76
N GLU A 59 6.45 -0.26 9.42
CA GLU A 59 5.43 -0.82 8.52
C GLU A 59 4.00 -0.35 8.82
N PHE A 60 3.69 -0.18 10.11
CA PHE A 60 2.36 0.17 10.56
C PHE A 60 1.88 1.51 9.98
N VAL A 61 2.80 2.45 9.71
CA VAL A 61 2.41 3.74 9.15
C VAL A 61 1.80 3.56 7.76
N TYR A 62 2.48 2.81 6.90
CA TYR A 62 2.03 2.58 5.54
C TYR A 62 0.76 1.73 5.53
N HIS A 63 0.77 0.57 6.20
CA HIS A 63 -0.37 -0.36 6.18
C HIS A 63 -1.65 0.24 6.76
N GLU A 64 -1.56 0.95 7.88
CA GLU A 64 -2.73 1.61 8.49
C GLU A 64 -3.29 2.71 7.57
N MET A 65 -2.42 3.45 6.88
CA MET A 65 -2.82 4.56 6.01
C MET A 65 -3.30 4.10 4.63
N VAL A 66 -2.88 2.94 4.14
CA VAL A 66 -3.51 2.30 2.96
C VAL A 66 -4.90 1.79 3.31
N ALA A 67 -5.05 1.12 4.46
CA ALA A 67 -6.27 0.41 4.78
C ALA A 67 -7.38 1.31 5.36
N HIS A 68 -7.09 2.00 6.47
CA HIS A 68 -8.13 2.57 7.31
C HIS A 68 -8.87 3.78 6.72
N PRO A 69 -8.21 4.73 6.02
CA PRO A 69 -8.92 5.82 5.37
C PRO A 69 -10.02 5.33 4.41
N ALA A 70 -9.77 4.30 3.62
CA ALA A 70 -10.77 3.74 2.72
C ALA A 70 -11.87 2.97 3.48
N LEU A 71 -11.47 2.07 4.40
CA LEU A 71 -12.42 1.20 5.10
C LEU A 71 -13.38 1.96 6.03
N PHE A 72 -12.93 3.07 6.63
CA PHE A 72 -13.79 3.94 7.43
C PHE A 72 -14.60 4.94 6.60
N THR A 73 -14.21 5.19 5.35
CA THR A 73 -15.03 5.99 4.41
C THR A 73 -16.17 5.16 3.81
N HIS A 74 -15.91 3.89 3.50
CA HIS A 74 -16.94 3.00 2.98
C HIS A 74 -17.91 2.59 4.12
N PRO A 75 -19.24 2.73 3.95
CA PRO A 75 -20.20 2.50 5.05
C PRO A 75 -20.32 1.02 5.44
N ASN A 76 -20.10 0.11 4.49
CA ASN A 76 -20.20 -1.34 4.72
C ASN A 76 -19.26 -2.16 3.81
N PRO A 77 -17.92 -2.10 4.00
CA PRO A 77 -16.99 -2.85 3.16
C PRO A 77 -17.03 -4.33 3.53
N GLU A 78 -17.53 -5.19 2.64
CA GLU A 78 -17.67 -6.63 2.90
C GLU A 78 -16.65 -7.48 2.13
N ARG A 79 -16.34 -7.11 0.89
CA ARG A 79 -15.34 -7.77 0.04
C ARG A 79 -14.27 -6.78 -0.38
N VAL A 80 -13.05 -7.01 0.08
CA VAL A 80 -11.91 -6.11 -0.13
C VAL A 80 -10.84 -6.85 -0.94
N LEU A 81 -10.20 -6.16 -1.88
CA LEU A 81 -9.07 -6.70 -2.65
C LEU A 81 -7.80 -5.89 -2.33
N VAL A 82 -6.69 -6.60 -2.15
CA VAL A 82 -5.33 -6.07 -2.13
C VAL A 82 -4.59 -6.61 -3.35
N VAL A 83 -4.07 -5.71 -4.19
CA VAL A 83 -3.21 -6.04 -5.33
C VAL A 83 -1.78 -5.70 -4.96
N GLY A 84 -0.86 -6.66 -5.07
CA GLY A 84 0.45 -6.58 -4.43
C GLY A 84 0.34 -6.89 -2.94
N GLY A 85 1.13 -6.25 -2.09
CA GLY A 85 1.04 -6.40 -0.63
C GLY A 85 1.29 -7.82 -0.12
N GLY A 86 2.14 -8.59 -0.82
CA GLY A 86 2.48 -9.98 -0.46
C GLY A 86 3.07 -10.16 0.94
N ASP A 87 3.50 -9.09 1.61
CA ASP A 87 3.92 -9.13 3.01
C ASP A 87 2.75 -9.34 3.99
N GLY A 88 1.52 -9.05 3.56
CA GLY A 88 0.29 -9.22 4.32
C GLY A 88 -0.06 -8.09 5.28
N GLY A 89 0.69 -6.99 5.31
CA GLY A 89 0.47 -5.92 6.27
C GLY A 89 -0.87 -5.22 6.10
N VAL A 90 -1.25 -4.93 4.85
CA VAL A 90 -2.58 -4.37 4.54
C VAL A 90 -3.69 -5.36 4.91
N ILE A 91 -3.50 -6.66 4.67
CA ILE A 91 -4.47 -7.71 5.05
C ILE A 91 -4.68 -7.73 6.57
N ARG A 92 -3.60 -7.63 7.36
CA ARG A 92 -3.68 -7.54 8.82
C ARG A 92 -4.55 -6.37 9.26
N GLU A 93 -4.39 -5.21 8.63
CA GLU A 93 -5.20 -4.03 8.94
C GLU A 93 -6.66 -4.16 8.50
N ILE A 94 -6.93 -4.80 7.36
CA ILE A 94 -8.29 -5.13 6.91
C ILE A 94 -8.98 -6.05 7.92
N MET A 95 -8.26 -7.03 8.50
CA MET A 95 -8.85 -7.97 9.46
C MET A 95 -9.34 -7.32 10.76
N LYS A 96 -8.87 -6.11 11.09
CA LYS A 96 -9.39 -5.29 12.21
C LYS A 96 -10.81 -4.77 11.96
N HIS A 97 -11.34 -4.87 10.74
CA HIS A 97 -12.69 -4.41 10.37
C HIS A 97 -13.71 -5.57 10.39
N PRO A 98 -14.65 -5.61 11.35
CA PRO A 98 -15.60 -6.72 11.48
C PRO A 98 -16.61 -6.82 10.32
N LYS A 99 -16.84 -5.72 9.59
CA LYS A 99 -17.74 -5.69 8.43
C LYS A 99 -17.16 -6.44 7.22
N VAL A 100 -15.84 -6.57 7.15
CA VAL A 100 -15.17 -7.29 6.08
C VAL A 100 -15.42 -8.79 6.26
N LYS A 101 -16.07 -9.40 5.28
CA LYS A 101 -16.38 -10.83 5.22
C LYS A 101 -15.30 -11.59 4.47
N THR A 102 -14.72 -10.97 3.44
CA THR A 102 -13.62 -11.54 2.66
C THR A 102 -12.60 -10.47 2.29
N ALA A 103 -11.32 -10.77 2.52
CA ALA A 103 -10.20 -10.02 1.98
C ALA A 103 -9.43 -10.90 1.00
N VAL A 104 -9.29 -10.44 -0.24
CA VAL A 104 -8.56 -11.14 -1.29
C VAL A 104 -7.19 -10.48 -1.41
N LEU A 105 -6.12 -11.26 -1.33
CA LEU A 105 -4.76 -10.84 -1.60
C LEU A 105 -4.33 -11.44 -2.94
N VAL A 106 -3.88 -10.61 -3.87
CA VAL A 106 -3.32 -11.04 -5.14
C VAL A 106 -1.92 -10.48 -5.30
N ASP A 107 -0.92 -11.33 -5.15
CA ASP A 107 0.49 -11.00 -5.36
C ASP A 107 1.07 -11.88 -6.46
N ILE A 108 1.93 -11.33 -7.31
CA ILE A 108 2.50 -12.06 -8.43
C ILE A 108 3.59 -13.04 -7.98
N ASP A 109 4.26 -12.75 -6.85
CA ASP A 109 5.44 -13.46 -6.38
C ASP A 109 5.15 -14.23 -5.09
N GLY A 110 4.90 -15.54 -5.23
CA GLY A 110 4.65 -16.43 -4.09
C GLY A 110 5.80 -16.49 -3.09
N LYS A 111 7.03 -16.14 -3.46
CA LYS A 111 8.17 -16.09 -2.54
C LYS A 111 8.10 -14.92 -1.58
N VAL A 112 7.51 -13.79 -1.98
CA VAL A 112 7.24 -12.66 -1.08
C VAL A 112 6.33 -13.11 0.06
N ILE A 113 5.23 -13.81 -0.27
CA ILE A 113 4.30 -14.34 0.71
C ILE A 113 4.96 -15.40 1.61
N GLU A 114 5.67 -16.37 1.01
CA GLU A 114 6.33 -17.45 1.74
C GLU A 114 7.33 -16.90 2.77
N TYR A 115 8.21 -16.00 2.35
CA TYR A 115 9.23 -15.45 3.23
C TYR A 115 8.67 -14.43 4.22
N SER A 116 7.60 -13.71 3.89
CA SER A 116 6.95 -12.81 4.85
C SER A 116 6.27 -13.59 5.97
N LYS A 117 5.58 -14.70 5.67
CA LYS A 117 5.06 -15.61 6.71
C LYS A 117 6.15 -16.13 7.64
N LYS A 118 7.35 -16.39 7.10
CA LYS A 118 8.47 -16.96 7.86
C LYS A 118 9.23 -15.93 8.68
N TYR A 119 9.55 -14.76 8.11
CA TYR A 119 10.47 -13.78 8.68
C TYR A 119 9.80 -12.50 9.17
N LEU A 120 8.58 -12.20 8.71
CA LEU A 120 7.76 -11.06 9.13
C LEU A 120 6.43 -11.50 9.76
N PRO A 121 6.42 -12.41 10.76
CA PRO A 121 5.17 -12.99 11.28
C PRO A 121 4.23 -11.96 11.93
N GLN A 122 4.73 -10.78 12.36
CA GLN A 122 3.89 -9.70 12.88
C GLN A 122 3.16 -8.91 11.77
N ILE A 123 3.62 -9.02 10.53
CA ILE A 123 3.03 -8.40 9.34
C ILE A 123 2.12 -9.43 8.64
N ALA A 124 2.67 -10.59 8.32
CA ALA A 124 2.01 -11.66 7.57
C ALA A 124 1.03 -12.53 8.40
N GLY A 125 0.91 -12.27 9.71
CA GLY A 125 0.24 -13.17 10.66
C GLY A 125 -1.25 -13.44 10.39
N GLU A 126 -1.92 -12.58 9.62
CA GLU A 126 -3.33 -12.73 9.26
C GLU A 126 -3.56 -13.40 7.90
N LEU A 127 -2.50 -13.77 7.16
CA LEU A 127 -2.63 -14.39 5.84
C LEU A 127 -3.25 -15.80 5.87
N ASP A 128 -3.32 -16.45 7.04
CA ASP A 128 -4.00 -17.73 7.25
C ASP A 128 -5.40 -17.56 7.88
N ASN A 129 -5.91 -16.33 8.01
CA ASN A 129 -7.25 -16.07 8.53
C ASN A 129 -8.31 -16.68 7.59
N PRO A 130 -9.37 -17.32 8.10
CA PRO A 130 -10.41 -17.94 7.26
C PRO A 130 -11.21 -16.95 6.40
N ARG A 131 -11.12 -15.64 6.67
CA ARG A 131 -11.68 -14.58 5.82
C ARG A 131 -10.73 -14.12 4.71
N VAL A 132 -9.52 -14.67 4.62
CA VAL A 132 -8.49 -14.25 3.67
C VAL A 132 -8.34 -15.28 2.55
N GLU A 133 -8.40 -14.81 1.31
CA GLU A 133 -8.15 -15.59 0.10
C GLU A 133 -6.84 -15.11 -0.51
N VAL A 134 -5.78 -15.92 -0.49
CA VAL A 134 -4.47 -15.58 -1.07
C VAL A 134 -4.32 -16.24 -2.43
N HIS A 135 -4.06 -15.43 -3.46
CA HIS A 135 -3.79 -15.87 -4.82
C HIS A 135 -2.41 -15.42 -5.27
N VAL A 136 -1.59 -16.37 -5.71
CA VAL A 136 -0.35 -16.07 -6.42
C VAL A 136 -0.69 -15.90 -7.90
N ASN A 137 -0.94 -14.67 -8.33
CA ASN A 137 -1.40 -14.34 -9.68
C ASN A 137 -1.07 -12.88 -10.05
N ASP A 138 -1.18 -12.55 -11.34
CA ASP A 138 -1.05 -11.19 -11.83
C ASP A 138 -2.28 -10.35 -11.40
N GLY A 139 -2.06 -9.36 -10.55
CA GLY A 139 -3.09 -8.45 -10.06
C GLY A 139 -3.72 -7.57 -11.15
N PHE A 140 -2.98 -7.22 -12.20
CA PHE A 140 -3.54 -6.52 -13.36
C PHE A 140 -4.58 -7.39 -14.06
N MET A 141 -4.24 -8.65 -14.33
CA MET A 141 -5.17 -9.60 -14.94
C MET A 141 -6.38 -9.86 -14.05
N HIS A 142 -6.14 -10.07 -12.75
CA HIS A 142 -7.21 -10.25 -11.76
C HIS A 142 -8.21 -9.10 -11.80
N ILE A 143 -7.75 -7.84 -11.81
CA ILE A 143 -8.65 -6.67 -11.90
C ILE A 143 -9.52 -6.70 -13.17
N HIS A 144 -8.98 -7.14 -14.31
CA HIS A 144 -9.74 -7.14 -15.57
C HIS A 144 -10.74 -8.28 -15.68
N GLU A 145 -10.51 -9.39 -14.97
CA GLU A 145 -11.37 -10.57 -14.94
C GLU A 145 -12.60 -10.42 -14.05
N HIS A 146 -12.57 -9.46 -13.11
CA HIS A 146 -13.66 -9.24 -12.15
C HIS A 146 -14.41 -7.93 -12.46
N LYS A 147 -15.73 -7.93 -12.26
CA LYS A 147 -16.62 -6.78 -12.54
C LYS A 147 -17.65 -6.66 -11.43
N ASN A 148 -17.83 -5.45 -10.89
CA ASN A 148 -18.81 -5.13 -9.86
C ASN A 148 -18.77 -6.08 -8.64
N GLU A 149 -17.56 -6.36 -8.14
CA GLU A 149 -17.32 -7.40 -7.13
C GLU A 149 -16.83 -6.83 -5.80
N TYR A 150 -15.93 -5.85 -5.83
CA TYR A 150 -15.23 -5.37 -4.63
C TYR A 150 -15.85 -4.09 -4.09
N ASP A 151 -15.99 -4.00 -2.77
CA ASP A 151 -16.38 -2.76 -2.09
C ASP A 151 -15.19 -1.80 -2.01
N VAL A 152 -14.00 -2.34 -1.71
CA VAL A 152 -12.75 -1.58 -1.61
C VAL A 152 -11.63 -2.34 -2.33
N ILE A 153 -10.82 -1.62 -3.11
CA ILE A 153 -9.59 -2.14 -3.73
C ILE A 153 -8.39 -1.33 -3.23
N MET A 154 -7.33 -2.00 -2.83
CA MET A 154 -6.08 -1.37 -2.37
C MET A 154 -4.95 -1.84 -3.28
N VAL A 155 -4.31 -0.91 -3.98
CA VAL A 155 -3.15 -1.19 -4.84
C VAL A 155 -1.90 -0.90 -4.01
N ASP A 156 -1.35 -1.98 -3.47
CA ASP A 156 -0.13 -2.02 -2.66
C ASP A 156 1.03 -2.58 -3.50
N SER A 157 1.34 -1.85 -4.58
CA SER A 157 2.39 -2.24 -5.51
C SER A 157 3.71 -1.53 -5.23
N THR A 158 4.80 -2.12 -5.72
CA THR A 158 6.11 -1.45 -5.79
C THR A 158 6.07 -0.23 -6.72
N GLU A 159 7.16 0.55 -6.72
CA GLU A 159 7.36 1.64 -7.69
C GLU A 159 7.12 1.16 -9.14
N PRO A 160 6.71 2.03 -10.09
CA PRO A 160 6.41 1.66 -11.48
C PRO A 160 7.66 1.27 -12.28
N VAL A 161 8.29 0.16 -11.88
CA VAL A 161 9.45 -0.49 -12.46
C VAL A 161 9.12 -1.97 -12.59
N GLY A 162 9.60 -2.62 -13.66
CA GLY A 162 9.37 -4.05 -13.86
C GLY A 162 7.87 -4.40 -13.96
N PRO A 163 7.37 -5.39 -13.22
CA PRO A 163 5.97 -5.84 -13.29
C PRO A 163 4.93 -4.76 -12.95
N ALA A 164 5.28 -3.77 -12.12
CA ALA A 164 4.31 -2.79 -11.61
C ALA A 164 3.92 -1.70 -12.61
N VAL A 165 4.64 -1.52 -13.73
CA VAL A 165 4.41 -0.44 -14.71
C VAL A 165 2.96 -0.37 -15.19
N ASN A 166 2.34 -1.53 -15.43
CA ASN A 166 0.98 -1.61 -15.96
C ASN A 166 -0.08 -1.12 -14.96
N LEU A 167 0.24 -1.10 -13.66
CA LEU A 167 -0.64 -0.68 -12.57
C LEU A 167 -0.79 0.85 -12.45
N PHE A 168 -0.06 1.62 -13.25
CA PHE A 168 -0.10 3.10 -13.23
C PHE A 168 -0.70 3.70 -14.51
N THR A 169 -1.44 2.90 -15.28
CA THR A 169 -2.05 3.35 -16.54
C THR A 169 -3.52 3.73 -16.34
N ARG A 170 -4.03 4.68 -17.14
CA ARG A 170 -5.47 4.98 -17.23
C ARG A 170 -6.33 3.72 -17.45
N GLY A 171 -5.86 2.79 -18.27
CA GLY A 171 -6.56 1.53 -18.53
C GLY A 171 -6.74 0.69 -17.27
N PHE A 172 -5.71 0.65 -16.41
CA PHE A 172 -5.79 -0.02 -15.12
C PHE A 172 -6.78 0.66 -14.17
N TYR A 173 -6.80 1.99 -14.07
CA TYR A 173 -7.79 2.69 -13.24
C TYR A 173 -9.22 2.48 -13.72
N GLN A 174 -9.45 2.38 -15.04
CA GLN A 174 -10.74 1.97 -15.58
C GLN A 174 -11.08 0.53 -15.20
N GLY A 175 -10.09 -0.38 -15.24
CA GLY A 175 -10.25 -1.76 -14.76
C GLY A 175 -10.67 -1.81 -13.29
N ILE A 176 -10.00 -1.04 -12.41
CA ILE A 176 -10.36 -0.90 -11.00
C ILE A 176 -11.79 -0.38 -10.86
N TYR A 177 -12.15 0.68 -11.59
CA TYR A 177 -13.50 1.23 -11.56
C TYR A 177 -14.53 0.16 -11.92
N ASP A 178 -14.30 -0.64 -12.96
CA ASP A 178 -15.21 -1.68 -13.37
C ASP A 178 -15.29 -2.85 -12.37
N ALA A 179 -14.17 -3.20 -11.72
CA ALA A 179 -14.08 -4.25 -10.71
C ALA A 179 -14.77 -3.87 -9.39
N LEU A 180 -14.81 -2.58 -9.06
CA LEU A 180 -15.53 -2.05 -7.91
C LEU A 180 -17.04 -2.13 -8.09
N LYS A 181 -17.76 -2.35 -6.99
CA LYS A 181 -19.22 -2.20 -6.92
C LYS A 181 -19.65 -0.77 -7.24
N GLU A 182 -20.95 -0.55 -7.43
CA GLU A 182 -21.53 0.76 -7.80
C GLU A 182 -21.14 1.91 -6.85
N ASP A 183 -20.91 1.61 -5.57
CA ASP A 183 -20.51 2.58 -4.55
C ASP A 183 -19.10 2.35 -4.00
N GLY A 184 -18.32 1.50 -4.66
CA GLY A 184 -16.98 1.13 -4.24
C GLY A 184 -15.95 2.25 -4.38
N MET A 185 -14.80 2.04 -3.75
CA MET A 185 -13.68 2.97 -3.77
C MET A 185 -12.34 2.24 -3.81
N PHE A 186 -11.29 2.92 -4.23
CA PHE A 186 -9.93 2.39 -4.19
C PHE A 186 -8.93 3.35 -3.57
N VAL A 187 -7.79 2.79 -3.15
CA VAL A 187 -6.58 3.50 -2.77
C VAL A 187 -5.42 2.90 -3.55
N ALA A 188 -4.51 3.75 -4.01
CA ALA A 188 -3.20 3.34 -4.51
C ALA A 188 -2.12 4.20 -3.84
N GLN A 189 -0.98 3.59 -3.52
CA GLN A 189 0.23 4.34 -3.21
C GLN A 189 0.70 5.11 -4.45
N THR A 190 1.11 6.37 -4.27
CA THR A 190 1.52 7.25 -5.37
C THR A 190 2.88 7.91 -5.14
N ASP A 191 3.76 7.19 -4.44
CA ASP A 191 5.16 7.55 -4.22
C ASP A 191 5.29 8.88 -3.44
N ASN A 192 6.39 9.60 -3.63
CA ASN A 192 6.72 10.81 -2.89
C ASN A 192 6.78 12.07 -3.78
N PRO A 193 6.35 13.25 -3.27
CA PRO A 193 6.26 14.47 -4.05
C PRO A 193 7.60 15.19 -4.24
N TRP A 194 8.68 14.71 -3.63
CA TRP A 194 10.00 15.33 -3.73
C TRP A 194 10.78 14.83 -4.95
N PHE A 195 10.73 13.52 -5.19
CA PHE A 195 11.47 12.87 -6.27
C PHE A 195 10.57 12.44 -7.43
N LYS A 196 9.27 12.28 -7.20
CA LYS A 196 8.34 11.64 -8.16
C LYS A 196 7.05 12.47 -8.34
N ALA A 197 7.18 13.80 -8.29
CA ALA A 197 6.07 14.73 -8.45
C ALA A 197 5.28 14.55 -9.76
N ASP A 198 5.94 14.14 -10.86
CA ASP A 198 5.30 13.84 -12.13
C ASP A 198 4.33 12.66 -12.04
N LEU A 199 4.73 11.60 -11.32
CA LEU A 199 3.86 10.43 -11.10
C LEU A 199 2.57 10.84 -10.38
N ILE A 200 2.67 11.64 -9.32
CA ILE A 200 1.50 12.12 -8.58
C ILE A 200 0.57 12.94 -9.49
N ARG A 201 1.13 13.82 -10.34
CA ARG A 201 0.35 14.60 -11.32
C ARG A 201 -0.39 13.69 -12.29
N ASP A 202 0.32 12.74 -12.88
CA ASP A 202 -0.22 11.85 -13.91
C ASP A 202 -1.29 10.93 -13.34
N VAL A 203 -1.02 10.28 -12.20
CA VAL A 203 -2.01 9.42 -11.53
C VAL A 203 -3.24 10.22 -11.11
N ASN A 204 -3.07 11.38 -10.49
CA ASN A 204 -4.21 12.20 -10.08
C ASN A 204 -5.06 12.65 -11.28
N ARG A 205 -4.45 13.01 -12.41
CA ARG A 205 -5.16 13.32 -13.66
C ARG A 205 -5.94 12.10 -14.15
N ASP A 206 -5.28 10.97 -14.32
CA ASP A 206 -5.87 9.77 -14.92
C ASP A 206 -7.01 9.22 -14.05
N VAL A 207 -6.87 9.28 -12.71
CA VAL A 207 -7.93 8.87 -11.77
C VAL A 207 -9.11 9.84 -11.81
N LYS A 208 -8.89 11.16 -11.95
CA LYS A 208 -9.97 12.16 -12.12
C LYS A 208 -10.79 11.96 -13.40
N GLU A 209 -10.22 11.34 -14.43
CA GLU A 209 -10.98 11.00 -15.65
C GLU A 209 -11.92 9.80 -15.47
N VAL A 210 -11.71 8.99 -14.44
CA VAL A 210 -12.43 7.73 -14.21
C VAL A 210 -13.38 7.84 -13.00
N PHE A 211 -12.92 8.45 -11.90
CA PHE A 211 -13.67 8.53 -10.64
C PHE A 211 -14.27 9.91 -10.41
N PRO A 212 -15.53 9.99 -9.94
CA PRO A 212 -16.18 11.27 -9.66
C PRO A 212 -15.62 11.97 -8.41
N ILE A 213 -15.01 11.22 -7.48
CA ILE A 213 -14.38 11.75 -6.27
C ILE A 213 -12.94 11.28 -6.25
N VAL A 214 -12.00 12.23 -6.23
CA VAL A 214 -10.56 11.96 -6.10
C VAL A 214 -10.00 12.79 -4.96
N ARG A 215 -9.22 12.15 -4.09
CA ARG A 215 -8.55 12.77 -2.95
C ARG A 215 -7.14 12.24 -2.86
N ASN A 216 -6.21 13.10 -2.44
CA ASN A 216 -4.85 12.70 -2.14
C ASN A 216 -4.58 12.96 -0.67
N TYR A 217 -3.81 12.08 -0.06
CA TYR A 217 -3.40 12.21 1.34
C TYR A 217 -1.98 11.68 1.51
N TRP A 218 -1.42 11.87 2.69
CA TRP A 218 -0.02 11.57 2.95
C TRP A 218 0.20 10.91 4.31
N ALA A 219 1.35 10.27 4.45
CA ALA A 219 1.86 9.76 5.72
C ALA A 219 3.38 9.91 5.80
N ASN A 220 3.93 9.84 7.00
CA ASN A 220 5.38 9.88 7.22
C ASN A 220 5.94 8.47 7.43
N VAL A 221 6.54 7.89 6.40
CA VAL A 221 7.18 6.56 6.43
C VAL A 221 8.69 6.74 6.39
N PRO A 222 9.41 6.68 7.53
CA PRO A 222 10.82 7.07 7.61
C PRO A 222 11.77 6.30 6.68
N THR A 223 11.48 5.02 6.42
CA THR A 223 12.33 4.18 5.57
C THR A 223 12.04 4.35 4.08
N TYR A 224 10.98 5.05 3.69
CA TYR A 224 10.65 5.30 2.28
C TYR A 224 11.30 6.58 1.74
N PRO A 225 11.47 6.69 0.41
CA PRO A 225 12.03 7.87 -0.22
C PRO A 225 11.43 9.19 0.28
N SER A 226 12.32 10.09 0.73
CA SER A 226 12.03 11.41 1.33
C SER A 226 11.36 11.42 2.70
N GLY A 227 10.89 10.27 3.20
CA GLY A 227 10.11 10.16 4.43
C GLY A 227 8.64 10.56 4.31
N LEU A 228 8.24 11.30 3.26
CA LEU A 228 6.85 11.70 3.01
C LEU A 228 6.27 10.87 1.87
N TRP A 229 5.31 10.00 2.18
CA TRP A 229 4.65 9.15 1.21
C TRP A 229 3.24 9.63 0.91
N THR A 230 2.79 9.46 -0.32
CA THR A 230 1.47 9.89 -0.79
C THR A 230 0.61 8.74 -1.29
N PHE A 231 -0.69 8.96 -1.21
CA PHE A 231 -1.71 8.02 -1.62
C PHE A 231 -2.78 8.76 -2.42
N THR A 232 -3.28 8.11 -3.46
CA THR A 232 -4.43 8.58 -4.23
C THR A 232 -5.62 7.68 -3.96
N MET A 233 -6.74 8.31 -3.58
CA MET A 233 -8.02 7.66 -3.36
C MET A 233 -9.00 8.08 -4.45
N GLY A 234 -9.63 7.10 -5.09
CA GLY A 234 -10.77 7.33 -5.99
C GLY A 234 -12.03 6.66 -5.45
N SER A 235 -13.15 7.35 -5.49
CA SER A 235 -14.43 6.86 -4.96
C SER A 235 -15.56 7.14 -5.93
N LYS A 236 -16.48 6.18 -6.06
CA LYS A 236 -17.69 6.36 -6.87
C LYS A 236 -18.77 7.18 -6.17
N LYS A 237 -18.75 7.26 -4.83
CA LYS A 237 -19.87 7.82 -4.05
C LYS A 237 -19.50 8.50 -2.74
N TYR A 238 -18.60 7.91 -1.96
CA TYR A 238 -18.30 8.35 -0.59
C TYR A 238 -17.04 9.23 -0.57
N ASP A 239 -17.10 10.41 0.04
CA ASP A 239 -15.96 11.32 0.18
C ASP A 239 -15.35 11.18 1.58
N PRO A 240 -14.05 10.87 1.72
CA PRO A 240 -13.40 10.71 3.03
C PRO A 240 -13.46 11.98 3.88
N LEU A 241 -13.58 13.16 3.26
CA LEU A 241 -13.71 14.43 4.00
C LEU A 241 -15.08 14.62 4.65
N GLN A 242 -16.08 13.81 4.26
CA GLN A 242 -17.44 13.87 4.80
C GLN A 242 -17.70 12.84 5.90
N VAL A 243 -16.71 11.99 6.23
CA VAL A 243 -16.81 11.03 7.34
C VAL A 243 -16.95 11.77 8.66
N ASP A 244 -17.85 11.33 9.54
CA ASP A 244 -17.88 11.83 10.92
C ASP A 244 -16.78 11.12 11.73
N GLU A 245 -15.68 11.82 12.02
CA GLU A 245 -14.55 11.28 12.78
C GLU A 245 -14.97 10.81 14.18
N ALA A 246 -16.03 11.39 14.77
CA ALA A 246 -16.54 10.94 16.07
C ALA A 246 -17.26 9.58 15.99
N SER A 247 -17.63 9.12 14.79
CA SER A 247 -18.25 7.82 14.56
C SER A 247 -17.25 6.69 14.30
N ILE A 248 -15.98 7.03 14.07
CA ILE A 248 -14.91 6.05 13.86
C ILE A 248 -14.52 5.48 15.23
N PRO A 249 -14.62 4.16 15.45
CA PRO A 249 -14.21 3.55 16.70
C PRO A 249 -12.70 3.65 16.87
N GLU A 250 -12.26 3.76 18.12
CA GLU A 250 -10.86 3.53 18.46
C GLU A 250 -10.54 2.05 18.18
N ILE A 251 -9.50 1.81 17.40
CA ILE A 251 -8.97 0.49 17.05
C ILE A 251 -7.50 0.41 17.45
N ASP A 252 -6.95 -0.79 17.53
CA ASP A 252 -5.53 -0.99 17.87
C ASP A 252 -4.64 -0.56 16.68
N THR A 253 -4.25 0.70 16.68
CA THR A 253 -3.37 1.33 15.69
C THR A 253 -2.25 2.11 16.37
N LYS A 254 -1.15 2.31 15.65
CA LYS A 254 0.04 3.03 16.13
C LYS A 254 0.23 4.39 15.43
N TYR A 255 -0.38 4.59 14.26
CA TYR A 255 -0.31 5.82 13.47
C TYR A 255 -1.69 6.42 13.20
N TYR A 256 -2.57 5.64 12.57
CA TYR A 256 -3.92 6.06 12.23
C TYR A 256 -4.72 6.32 13.50
N SER A 257 -5.51 7.39 13.47
CA SER A 257 -6.51 7.69 14.49
C SER A 257 -7.71 8.38 13.82
N PRO A 258 -8.89 8.38 14.46
CA PRO A 258 -10.05 9.11 13.94
C PRO A 258 -9.73 10.55 13.55
N ARG A 259 -8.94 11.27 14.37
CA ARG A 259 -8.52 12.66 14.12
C ARG A 259 -7.52 12.81 12.99
N LEU A 260 -6.68 11.79 12.76
CA LEU A 260 -5.72 11.81 11.66
C LEU A 260 -6.43 11.58 10.32
N HIS A 261 -7.59 10.92 10.32
CA HIS A 261 -8.34 10.59 9.11
C HIS A 261 -8.48 11.79 8.18
N LYS A 262 -9.07 12.90 8.63
CA LYS A 262 -9.19 14.11 7.77
C LYS A 262 -7.90 14.90 7.67
N ALA A 263 -7.09 14.93 8.74
CA ALA A 263 -5.85 15.69 8.76
C ALA A 263 -4.84 15.21 7.71
N ALA A 264 -4.82 13.92 7.38
CA ALA A 264 -3.96 13.36 6.33
C ALA A 264 -4.27 13.92 4.93
N PHE A 265 -5.48 14.40 4.68
CA PHE A 265 -5.88 15.03 3.42
C PHE A 265 -5.53 16.53 3.36
N VAL A 266 -5.02 17.11 4.45
CA VAL A 266 -4.48 18.48 4.44
C VAL A 266 -3.05 18.42 3.90
N LEU A 267 -2.91 18.79 2.63
CA LEU A 267 -1.65 18.68 1.90
C LEU A 267 -0.77 19.92 2.13
N PRO A 268 0.56 19.77 2.20
CA PRO A 268 1.48 20.89 2.09
C PRO A 268 1.27 21.62 0.75
N LYS A 269 1.50 22.94 0.73
CA LYS A 269 1.15 23.78 -0.43
C LYS A 269 1.74 23.31 -1.76
N PHE A 270 3.01 22.88 -1.73
CA PHE A 270 3.69 22.40 -2.94
C PHE A 270 3.09 21.08 -3.46
N VAL A 271 2.53 20.24 -2.58
CA VAL A 271 1.84 18.99 -2.95
C VAL A 271 0.43 19.28 -3.46
N GLU A 272 -0.29 20.23 -2.85
CA GLU A 272 -1.58 20.69 -3.39
C GLU A 272 -1.45 21.13 -4.85
N ASP A 273 -0.37 21.82 -5.18
CA ASP A 273 -0.12 22.32 -6.54
C ASP A 273 0.11 21.20 -7.56
N LEU A 274 0.46 19.98 -7.12
CA LEU A 274 0.58 18.79 -7.98
C LEU A 274 -0.79 18.19 -8.32
N VAL A 275 -1.80 18.36 -7.47
CA VAL A 275 -3.06 17.60 -7.57
C VAL A 275 -4.28 18.44 -7.94
N LYS A 276 -4.05 19.68 -8.38
CA LYS A 276 -5.10 20.60 -8.87
C LYS A 276 -5.91 20.02 -10.02
#